data_AF-A0A804KY98-F1
#
_entry.id   AF-A0A804KY98-F1
#
_cell.length_a   1.000
_cell.length_b   1.000
_cell.length_c   1.000
_cell.angle_alpha   90.00
_cell.angle_beta   90.00
_cell.angle_gamma   90.00
#
_symmetry.space_group_name_H-M   'P 1'
#
loop_
_entity.id
_entity.type
_entity.pdbx_description
1 polymer ?
#
loop_
_entity_poly.entity_id
_entity_poly.type
_entity_poly.pdbx_seq_one_letter_code
_entity_poly.pdbx_strand_id
1 'polypeptide(L)'
;MLMEANGLVKITRRNHMAQGDIDAKSKSDFGELDPWTAWAYKPRTISLLLIGTCILVWASGALDPESTASKDIVSSVKRGVWAMIAVFLAYSLLQAPSTVLIRPHPAIWRLVHGMAVVYLVALTFLLFQNRDDARQFMKYLHPDLGVELPERSYGADCRIYVPDNPKSRFINVYETLFDEFVLAHIFGWWGKAIMIRNQPLLWVLSVGFELMELTFRHMLPNFNECWWDSIILDILICNWFGICAGMRTVRYFDGKTYEWVGISRQPNIIGQKNIGAIYTRTMGQR
;
A
#
# COMPACT_ATOMS: atom_id res chain seq x y z
N MET A 1 -40.24 -16.14 -52.92
CA MET A 1 -39.06 -16.23 -52.02
C MET A 1 -39.39 -15.49 -50.74
N LEU A 2 -39.89 -16.20 -49.73
CA LEU A 2 -40.14 -15.68 -48.38
C LEU A 2 -39.56 -16.69 -47.39
N MET A 3 -38.25 -16.62 -47.18
CA MET A 3 -37.56 -17.33 -46.11
C MET A 3 -36.40 -16.45 -45.64
N GLU A 4 -36.63 -15.54 -44.70
CA GLU A 4 -35.54 -14.96 -43.89
C GLU A 4 -35.95 -14.14 -42.65
N ALA A 5 -37.23 -14.03 -42.28
CA ALA A 5 -37.61 -13.28 -41.08
C ALA A 5 -37.51 -14.09 -39.76
N ASN A 6 -37.67 -15.42 -39.81
CA ASN A 6 -37.71 -16.27 -38.60
C ASN A 6 -36.33 -16.57 -37.99
N GLY A 7 -35.24 -16.39 -38.76
CA GLY A 7 -33.86 -16.60 -38.29
C GLY A 7 -33.39 -15.51 -37.35
N LEU A 8 -33.64 -14.24 -37.70
CA LEU A 8 -33.21 -13.09 -36.91
C LEU A 8 -33.88 -13.04 -35.53
N VAL A 9 -35.20 -13.28 -35.46
CA VAL A 9 -35.95 -13.29 -34.19
C VAL A 9 -35.47 -14.40 -33.26
N LYS A 10 -35.11 -15.57 -33.81
CA LYS A 10 -34.59 -16.71 -33.04
C LYS A 10 -33.18 -16.45 -32.50
N ILE A 11 -32.33 -15.75 -33.25
CA ILE A 11 -30.98 -15.35 -32.83
C ILE A 11 -31.07 -14.31 -31.70
N THR A 12 -31.91 -13.28 -31.84
CA THR A 12 -32.08 -12.25 -30.80
C THR A 12 -32.60 -12.83 -29.49
N ARG A 13 -33.55 -13.78 -29.54
CA ARG A 13 -34.08 -14.45 -28.34
C ARG A 13 -33.03 -15.34 -27.66
N ARG A 14 -32.19 -16.02 -28.44
CA ARG A 14 -31.08 -16.85 -27.92
C ARG A 14 -29.99 -16.00 -27.28
N ASN A 15 -29.71 -14.83 -27.84
CA ASN A 15 -28.76 -13.87 -27.28
C ASN A 15 -29.28 -13.24 -25.97
N HIS A 16 -30.58 -12.94 -25.87
CA HIS A 16 -31.17 -12.47 -24.61
C HIS A 16 -31.21 -13.54 -23.52
N MET A 17 -31.51 -14.80 -23.86
CA MET A 17 -31.42 -15.92 -22.91
C MET A 17 -29.97 -16.19 -22.49
N ALA A 18 -29.01 -16.16 -23.42
CA ALA A 18 -27.59 -16.31 -23.12
C ALA A 18 -27.07 -15.16 -22.24
N GLN A 19 -27.49 -13.92 -22.50
CA GLN A 19 -27.13 -12.77 -21.67
C GLN A 19 -27.75 -12.87 -20.27
N GLY A 20 -29.00 -13.34 -20.16
CA GLY A 20 -29.67 -13.59 -18.88
C GLY A 20 -29.00 -14.71 -18.06
N ASP A 21 -28.56 -15.78 -18.73
CA ASP A 21 -27.79 -16.86 -18.09
C ASP A 21 -26.37 -16.41 -17.71
N ILE A 22 -25.73 -15.54 -18.48
CA ILE A 22 -24.41 -14.97 -18.15
C ILE A 22 -24.53 -13.97 -16.99
N ASP A 23 -25.59 -13.17 -16.90
CA ASP A 23 -25.84 -12.26 -15.79
C ASP A 23 -26.28 -13.00 -14.52
N ALA A 24 -27.06 -14.08 -14.65
CA ALA A 24 -27.39 -14.97 -13.55
C ALA A 24 -26.14 -15.74 -13.06
N LYS A 25 -25.31 -16.22 -14.00
CA LYS A 25 -24.06 -16.90 -13.69
C LYS A 25 -23.01 -15.94 -13.12
N SER A 26 -22.92 -14.70 -13.60
CA SER A 26 -22.06 -13.65 -13.03
C SER A 26 -22.50 -13.23 -11.62
N LYS A 27 -23.78 -13.35 -11.29
CA LYS A 27 -24.27 -13.17 -9.91
C LYS A 27 -23.97 -14.38 -9.01
N SER A 28 -23.90 -15.60 -9.57
CA SER A 28 -23.55 -16.82 -8.83
C SER A 28 -22.03 -17.09 -8.78
N ASP A 29 -21.22 -16.46 -9.63
CA ASP A 29 -19.76 -16.65 -9.72
C ASP A 29 -18.98 -15.78 -8.71
N PHE A 30 -19.68 -14.97 -7.90
CA PHE A 30 -19.22 -14.63 -6.55
C PHE A 30 -19.39 -15.86 -5.65
N GLY A 31 -18.71 -16.95 -6.02
CA GLY A 31 -18.77 -18.23 -5.34
C GLY A 31 -18.52 -18.08 -3.84
N GLU A 32 -19.36 -18.78 -3.06
CA GLU A 32 -19.10 -19.26 -1.70
C GLU A 32 -18.17 -18.38 -0.86
N LEU A 33 -18.59 -17.14 -0.62
CA LEU A 33 -18.11 -16.43 0.55
C LEU A 33 -18.70 -17.15 1.77
N ASP A 34 -17.84 -17.67 2.64
CA ASP A 34 -18.23 -18.23 3.95
C ASP A 34 -19.26 -17.27 4.58
N PRO A 35 -20.46 -17.71 5.01
CA PRO A 35 -21.53 -16.83 5.48
C PRO A 35 -21.08 -15.80 6.53
N TRP A 36 -20.04 -16.10 7.31
CA TRP A 36 -19.40 -15.18 8.25
C TRP A 36 -18.65 -14.00 7.59
N THR A 37 -18.09 -14.20 6.40
CA THR A 37 -17.38 -13.17 5.61
C THR A 37 -18.28 -12.46 4.60
N ALA A 38 -19.36 -13.10 4.14
CA ALA A 38 -20.31 -12.54 3.17
C ALA A 38 -20.93 -11.20 3.64
N TRP A 39 -21.09 -11.01 4.96
CA TRP A 39 -21.51 -9.73 5.54
C TRP A 39 -20.58 -8.56 5.19
N ALA A 40 -19.27 -8.78 5.09
CA ALA A 40 -18.27 -7.75 4.79
C ALA A 40 -18.30 -7.27 3.33
N TYR A 41 -18.84 -8.09 2.41
CA TYR A 41 -18.91 -7.78 0.99
C TYR A 41 -20.22 -7.10 0.57
N LYS A 42 -21.25 -7.08 1.44
CA LYS A 42 -22.51 -6.38 1.18
C LYS A 42 -22.39 -4.90 1.59
N PRO A 43 -22.39 -3.93 0.65
CA PRO A 43 -22.20 -2.53 0.99
C PRO A 43 -23.41 -2.00 1.80
N ARG A 44 -23.17 -1.60 3.05
CA ARG A 44 -24.14 -0.94 3.94
C ARG A 44 -23.79 0.54 4.14
N THR A 45 -23.45 1.22 3.05
CA THR A 45 -22.87 2.57 3.06
C THR A 45 -23.74 3.56 3.84
N ILE A 46 -25.07 3.55 3.64
CA ILE A 46 -25.98 4.48 4.33
C ILE A 46 -26.02 4.22 5.84
N SER A 47 -26.15 2.96 6.27
CA SER A 47 -26.18 2.61 7.69
C SER A 47 -24.86 2.95 8.39
N LEU A 48 -23.73 2.70 7.73
CA LEU A 48 -22.40 3.01 8.28
C LEU A 48 -22.15 4.52 8.36
N LEU A 49 -22.64 5.30 7.38
CA LEU A 49 -22.58 6.76 7.43
C LEU A 49 -23.42 7.34 8.58
N LEU A 50 -24.62 6.81 8.80
CA LEU A 50 -25.49 7.24 9.92
C LEU A 50 -24.83 6.95 11.27
N ILE A 51 -24.35 5.71 11.47
CA ILE A 51 -23.65 5.33 12.70
C ILE A 51 -22.39 6.19 12.90
N GLY A 52 -21.59 6.38 11.84
CA GLY A 52 -20.40 7.22 11.88
C GLY A 52 -20.72 8.67 12.27
N THR A 53 -21.80 9.24 11.73
CA THR A 53 -22.24 10.60 12.08
C THR A 53 -22.65 10.70 13.54
N CYS A 54 -23.41 9.72 14.06
CA CYS A 54 -23.78 9.68 15.48
C CYS A 54 -22.55 9.58 16.39
N ILE A 55 -21.57 8.75 16.03
CA ILE A 55 -20.30 8.61 16.78
C ILE A 55 -19.50 9.92 16.75
N LEU A 56 -19.45 10.63 15.62
CA LEU A 56 -18.77 11.92 15.51
C LEU A 56 -19.42 13.00 16.37
N VAL A 57 -20.76 13.09 16.35
CA VAL A 57 -21.49 14.06 17.18
C VAL A 57 -21.22 13.78 18.66
N TRP A 58 -21.26 12.52 19.09
CA TRP A 58 -20.90 12.13 20.45
C TRP A 58 -19.44 12.46 20.78
N ALA A 59 -18.49 12.04 19.94
CA ALA A 59 -17.05 12.22 20.17
C ALA A 59 -16.61 13.71 20.14
N SER A 60 -17.33 14.55 19.39
CA SER A 60 -17.09 16.00 19.36
C SER A 60 -17.36 16.66 20.72
N GLY A 61 -18.23 16.07 21.56
CA GLY A 61 -18.69 16.67 22.81
C GLY A 61 -19.68 17.81 22.59
N ALA A 62 -20.26 17.95 21.39
CA ALA A 62 -21.27 18.97 21.09
C ALA A 62 -22.54 18.85 21.96
N LEU A 63 -22.78 17.68 22.54
CA LEU A 63 -23.93 17.41 23.42
C LEU A 63 -23.65 17.68 24.91
N ASP A 64 -22.38 17.83 25.31
CA ASP A 64 -21.97 18.07 26.71
C ASP A 64 -21.00 19.29 26.80
N PRO A 65 -21.52 20.52 26.63
CA PRO A 65 -20.70 21.74 26.58
C PRO A 65 -19.95 22.02 27.90
N GLU A 66 -20.49 21.63 29.05
CA GLU A 66 -19.85 21.82 30.36
C GLU A 66 -18.57 20.99 30.52
N SER A 67 -18.52 19.78 29.93
CA SER A 67 -17.35 18.90 29.97
C SER A 67 -16.20 19.32 29.02
N THR A 68 -16.48 20.24 28.09
CA THR A 68 -15.54 20.71 27.07
C THR A 68 -14.99 22.10 27.34
N ALA A 69 -15.61 22.87 28.24
CA ALA A 69 -15.16 24.21 28.62
C ALA A 69 -13.79 24.26 29.31
N SER A 70 -13.33 23.16 29.91
CA SER A 70 -12.04 23.05 30.62
C SER A 70 -10.91 22.44 29.79
N LYS A 71 -11.13 22.16 28.50
CA LYS A 71 -10.13 21.50 27.65
C LYS A 71 -9.23 22.51 26.93
N ASP A 72 -7.92 22.36 27.09
CA ASP A 72 -6.89 23.16 26.41
C ASP A 72 -7.08 23.15 24.88
N ILE A 73 -6.78 24.27 24.23
CA ILE A 73 -6.87 24.45 22.76
C ILE A 73 -6.08 23.35 22.01
N VAL A 74 -4.93 22.93 22.53
CA VAL A 74 -4.11 21.87 21.94
C VAL A 74 -4.85 20.53 21.89
N SER A 75 -5.60 20.21 22.94
CA SER A 75 -6.35 18.96 23.04
C SER A 75 -7.55 18.93 22.09
N SER A 76 -8.22 20.07 21.92
CA SER A 76 -9.36 20.20 21.01
C SER A 76 -8.90 20.12 19.55
N VAL A 77 -7.78 20.77 19.19
CA VAL A 77 -7.14 20.67 17.87
C VAL A 77 -6.72 19.23 17.58
N LYS A 78 -6.02 18.56 18.50
CA LYS A 78 -5.59 17.15 18.33
C LYS A 78 -6.77 16.23 18.04
N ARG A 79 -7.85 16.36 18.83
CA ARG A 79 -9.07 15.57 18.63
C ARG A 79 -9.74 15.87 17.28
N GLY A 80 -9.77 17.13 16.86
CA GLY A 80 -10.28 17.54 15.55
C GLY A 80 -9.50 16.94 14.39
N VAL A 81 -8.16 16.98 14.43
CA VAL A 81 -7.29 16.39 13.40
C VAL A 81 -7.51 14.87 13.31
N TRP A 82 -7.53 14.16 14.43
CA TRP A 82 -7.82 12.72 14.44
C TRP A 82 -9.22 12.38 13.90
N ALA A 83 -10.23 13.19 14.23
CA ALA A 83 -11.57 13.02 13.69
C ALA A 83 -11.60 13.24 12.16
N MET A 84 -10.93 14.27 11.65
CA MET A 84 -10.82 14.53 10.20
C MET A 84 -10.18 13.35 9.46
N ILE A 85 -9.07 12.82 9.98
CA ILE A 85 -8.40 11.64 9.41
C ILE A 85 -9.33 10.43 9.44
N ALA A 86 -9.98 10.16 10.57
CA ALA A 86 -10.89 9.02 10.71
C ALA A 86 -12.07 9.09 9.72
N VAL A 87 -12.69 10.27 9.55
CA VAL A 87 -13.77 10.49 8.58
C VAL A 87 -13.30 10.26 7.16
N PHE A 88 -12.14 10.80 6.80
CA PHE A 88 -11.59 10.63 5.46
C PHE A 88 -11.21 9.17 5.15
N LEU A 89 -10.66 8.45 6.12
CA LEU A 89 -10.35 7.03 5.97
C LEU A 89 -11.63 6.19 5.86
N ALA A 90 -12.66 6.50 6.65
CA ALA A 90 -13.97 5.86 6.53
C ALA A 90 -14.61 6.12 5.14
N TYR A 91 -14.53 7.36 4.65
CA TYR A 91 -14.97 7.69 3.29
C TYR A 91 -14.19 6.89 2.25
N SER A 92 -12.86 6.87 2.34
CA SER A 92 -11.99 6.13 1.44
C SER A 92 -12.31 4.63 1.44
N LEU A 93 -12.53 4.03 2.61
CA LEU A 93 -12.93 2.64 2.75
C LEU A 93 -14.25 2.31 2.03
N LEU A 94 -15.25 3.18 2.15
CA LEU A 94 -16.59 2.97 1.63
C LEU A 94 -16.71 3.29 0.13
N GLN A 95 -16.05 4.36 -0.33
CA GLN A 95 -16.30 4.96 -1.65
C GLN A 95 -15.10 4.92 -2.60
N ALA A 96 -13.88 4.67 -2.13
CA ALA A 96 -12.72 4.68 -3.03
C ALA A 96 -12.85 3.55 -4.06
N PRO A 97 -12.49 3.80 -5.33
CA PRO A 97 -12.48 2.78 -6.35
C PRO A 97 -11.53 1.65 -5.93
N SER A 98 -11.89 0.41 -6.27
CA SER A 98 -11.00 -0.73 -6.03
C SER A 98 -9.71 -0.52 -6.82
N THR A 99 -8.57 -0.59 -6.14
CA THR A 99 -7.26 -0.52 -6.80
C THR A 99 -7.00 -1.82 -7.58
N VAL A 100 -5.94 -1.83 -8.39
CA VAL A 100 -5.49 -3.02 -9.14
C VAL A 100 -5.16 -4.20 -8.22
N LEU A 101 -4.95 -3.93 -6.92
CA LEU A 101 -4.67 -4.92 -5.90
C LEU A 101 -5.99 -5.40 -5.27
N ILE A 102 -6.40 -6.61 -5.62
CA ILE A 102 -7.71 -7.17 -5.22
C ILE A 102 -7.62 -8.01 -3.92
N ARG A 103 -6.46 -8.63 -3.64
CA ARG A 103 -6.21 -9.52 -2.48
C ARG A 103 -5.24 -8.88 -1.47
N PRO A 104 -5.36 -9.11 -0.16
CA PRO A 104 -6.26 -10.07 0.51
C PRO A 104 -7.73 -9.61 0.60
N HIS A 105 -8.01 -8.31 0.73
CA HIS A 105 -9.37 -7.76 0.65
C HIS A 105 -9.35 -6.33 0.05
N PRO A 106 -10.29 -5.95 -0.83
CA PRO A 106 -10.31 -4.62 -1.46
C PRO A 106 -10.40 -3.47 -0.45
N ALA A 107 -11.10 -3.67 0.67
CA ALA A 107 -11.17 -2.72 1.80
C ALA A 107 -9.79 -2.29 2.31
N ILE A 108 -8.84 -3.23 2.43
CA ILE A 108 -7.50 -2.93 2.93
C ILE A 108 -6.80 -1.96 1.97
N TRP A 109 -6.88 -2.21 0.67
CA TRP A 109 -6.26 -1.35 -0.32
C TRP A 109 -6.94 0.02 -0.45
N ARG A 110 -8.25 0.09 -0.22
CA ARG A 110 -8.97 1.37 -0.13
C ARG A 110 -8.52 2.20 1.09
N LEU A 111 -8.30 1.55 2.23
CA LEU A 111 -7.72 2.19 3.42
C LEU A 111 -6.28 2.64 3.18
N VAL A 112 -5.44 1.79 2.60
CA VAL A 112 -4.05 2.12 2.25
C VAL A 112 -4.01 3.32 1.30
N HIS A 113 -4.89 3.34 0.30
CA HIS A 113 -5.01 4.50 -0.60
C HIS A 113 -5.43 5.76 0.15
N GLY A 114 -6.44 5.68 1.03
CA GLY A 114 -6.85 6.81 1.88
C GLY A 114 -5.70 7.31 2.77
N MET A 115 -4.96 6.41 3.41
CA MET A 115 -3.78 6.76 4.20
C MET A 115 -2.70 7.44 3.36
N ALA A 116 -2.45 6.95 2.13
CA ALA A 116 -1.49 7.55 1.22
C ALA A 116 -1.89 8.98 0.81
N VAL A 117 -3.19 9.23 0.59
CA VAL A 117 -3.68 10.59 0.29
C VAL A 117 -3.54 11.51 1.50
N VAL A 118 -3.89 11.05 2.71
CA VAL A 118 -3.67 11.84 3.95
C VAL A 118 -2.19 12.18 4.12
N TYR A 119 -1.31 11.19 3.94
CA TYR A 119 0.14 11.37 3.99
C TYR A 119 0.63 12.38 2.96
N LEU A 120 0.17 12.28 1.70
CA LEU A 120 0.53 13.23 0.64
C LEU A 120 0.10 14.66 0.97
N VAL A 121 -1.13 14.86 1.46
CA VAL A 121 -1.62 16.18 1.85
C VAL A 121 -0.80 16.72 3.04
N ALA A 122 -0.48 15.87 4.02
CA ALA A 122 0.37 16.24 5.15
C ALA A 122 1.79 16.62 4.71
N LEU A 123 2.42 15.86 3.82
CA LEU A 123 3.71 16.21 3.23
C LEU A 123 3.65 17.55 2.47
N THR A 124 2.58 17.76 1.71
CA THR A 124 2.39 19.02 0.97
C THR A 124 2.26 20.20 1.93
N PHE A 125 1.55 20.02 3.06
CA PHE A 125 1.49 21.02 4.12
C PHE A 125 2.87 21.29 4.74
N LEU A 126 3.60 20.23 5.13
CA LEU A 126 4.94 20.33 5.72
C LEU A 126 5.95 20.98 4.77
N LEU A 127 5.79 20.81 3.46
CA LEU A 127 6.66 21.42 2.44
C LEU A 127 6.65 22.95 2.50
N PHE A 128 5.54 23.57 2.94
CA PHE A 128 5.44 25.02 3.09
C PHE A 128 5.84 25.53 4.49
N GLN A 129 6.18 24.64 5.42
CA GLN A 129 6.61 25.02 6.77
C GLN A 129 8.12 25.19 6.85
N ASN A 130 8.58 26.08 7.74
CA ASN A 130 9.99 26.10 8.11
C ASN A 130 10.35 24.83 8.90
N ARG A 131 11.64 24.48 8.95
CA ARG A 131 12.11 23.27 9.65
C ARG A 131 11.71 23.23 11.13
N ASP A 132 11.84 24.36 11.83
CA ASP A 132 11.50 24.45 13.25
C ASP A 132 9.99 24.41 13.48
N ASP A 133 9.22 25.11 12.65
CA ASP A 133 7.76 25.12 12.71
C ASP A 133 7.19 23.73 12.41
N ALA A 134 7.71 23.04 11.39
CA ALA A 134 7.37 21.67 11.05
C ALA A 134 7.66 20.72 12.21
N ARG A 135 8.83 20.87 12.85
CA ARG A 135 9.24 20.07 14.00
C ARG A 135 8.30 20.30 15.20
N GLN A 136 7.94 21.55 15.51
CA GLN A 136 6.97 21.84 16.56
C GLN A 136 5.57 21.34 16.20
N PHE A 137 5.18 21.38 14.91
CA PHE A 137 3.90 20.84 14.46
C PHE A 137 3.77 19.33 14.73
N MET A 138 4.86 18.57 14.62
CA MET A 138 4.84 17.13 14.90
C MET A 138 4.42 16.81 16.36
N LYS A 139 4.55 17.75 17.31
CA LYS A 139 4.07 17.58 18.70
C LYS A 139 2.57 17.37 18.81
N TYR A 140 1.79 17.88 17.86
CA TYR A 140 0.34 17.65 17.83
C TYR A 140 -0.01 16.18 17.55
N LEU A 141 0.89 15.45 16.88
CA LEU A 141 0.72 14.02 16.61
C LEU A 141 1.14 13.17 17.81
N HIS A 142 2.35 13.39 18.34
CA HIS A 142 2.89 12.68 19.51
C HIS A 142 3.69 13.64 20.40
N PRO A 143 3.54 13.59 21.73
CA PRO A 143 4.20 14.52 22.65
C PRO A 143 5.74 14.45 22.61
N ASP A 144 6.29 13.27 22.34
CA ASP A 144 7.75 13.06 22.30
C ASP A 144 8.41 13.57 21.00
N LEU A 145 7.61 14.04 20.04
CA LEU A 145 8.13 14.65 18.81
C LEU A 145 8.60 16.08 19.06
N GLY A 146 9.29 16.66 18.09
CA GLY A 146 9.63 18.07 18.09
C GLY A 146 10.97 18.42 18.76
N VAL A 147 11.79 17.41 19.01
CA VAL A 147 13.21 17.53 19.34
C VAL A 147 14.06 17.24 18.09
N GLU A 148 15.27 17.77 18.05
CA GLU A 148 16.24 17.38 17.02
C GLU A 148 16.68 15.94 17.27
N LEU A 149 16.44 15.05 16.30
CA LEU A 149 16.99 13.71 16.36
C LEU A 149 18.49 13.80 16.07
N PRO A 150 19.33 13.06 16.79
CA PRO A 150 20.75 13.00 16.49
C PRO A 150 20.94 12.41 15.09
N GLU A 151 21.50 13.20 14.18
CA GLU A 151 21.89 12.72 12.85
C GLU A 151 23.08 11.77 13.00
N ARG A 152 22.97 10.55 12.46
CA ARG A 152 24.04 9.57 12.48
C ARG A 152 24.65 9.50 11.09
N SER A 153 25.98 9.55 11.02
CA SER A 153 26.69 9.25 9.78
C SER A 153 27.24 7.83 9.86
N TYR A 154 26.59 6.91 9.15
CA TYR A 154 26.97 5.49 9.08
C TYR A 154 28.31 5.27 8.35
N GLY A 155 28.64 6.16 7.42
CA GLY A 155 29.83 6.15 6.58
C GLY A 155 31.04 6.86 7.18
N ALA A 156 31.03 7.17 8.49
CA ALA A 156 32.17 7.83 9.14
C ALA A 156 33.39 6.90 9.30
N ASP A 157 33.17 5.60 9.56
CA ASP A 157 34.22 4.57 9.60
C ASP A 157 33.73 3.26 8.96
N CYS A 158 34.16 3.02 7.71
CA CYS A 158 33.75 1.85 6.94
C CYS A 158 34.62 0.60 7.12
N ARG A 159 35.49 0.58 8.13
CA ARG A 159 36.28 -0.60 8.45
C ARG A 159 35.39 -1.70 9.02
N ILE A 160 35.38 -2.85 8.35
CA ILE A 160 34.68 -4.06 8.82
C ILE A 160 35.33 -4.57 10.11
N TYR A 161 36.66 -4.50 10.20
CA TYR A 161 37.43 -4.95 11.35
C TYR A 161 38.18 -3.79 12.00
N VAL A 162 37.83 -3.49 13.25
CA VAL A 162 38.42 -2.43 14.07
C VAL A 162 39.02 -3.06 15.32
N PRO A 163 40.31 -3.48 15.28
CA PRO A 163 40.94 -4.17 16.40
C PRO A 163 41.12 -3.27 17.63
N ASP A 164 41.17 -1.95 17.43
CA ASP A 164 41.43 -0.96 18.47
C ASP A 164 40.19 -0.63 19.31
N ASN A 165 39.02 -1.15 18.96
CA ASN A 165 37.79 -0.84 19.67
C ASN A 165 37.62 -1.74 20.92
N PRO A 166 37.37 -1.16 22.10
CA PRO A 166 37.29 -1.91 23.36
C PRO A 166 36.04 -2.78 23.50
N LYS A 167 34.96 -2.54 22.73
CA LYS A 167 33.69 -3.28 22.84
C LYS A 167 33.63 -4.49 21.92
N SER A 168 33.98 -4.31 20.64
CA SER A 168 33.92 -5.37 19.64
C SER A 168 34.86 -5.05 18.48
N ARG A 169 35.51 -6.09 17.95
CA ARG A 169 36.37 -5.97 16.77
C ARG A 169 35.59 -5.74 15.47
N PHE A 170 34.27 -5.96 15.48
CA PHE A 170 33.37 -5.75 14.34
C PHE A 170 32.25 -4.78 14.71
N ILE A 171 32.56 -3.77 15.53
CA ILE A 171 31.57 -2.84 16.09
C ILE A 171 30.69 -2.19 15.01
N ASN A 172 31.30 -1.69 13.93
CA ASN A 172 30.58 -0.99 12.85
C ASN A 172 29.57 -1.94 12.18
N VAL A 173 29.96 -3.19 11.91
CA VAL A 173 29.07 -4.19 11.32
C VAL A 173 27.93 -4.55 12.27
N TYR A 174 28.22 -4.70 13.56
CA TYR A 174 27.21 -5.05 14.55
C TYR A 174 26.18 -3.93 14.75
N GLU A 175 26.62 -2.67 14.82
CA GLU A 175 25.73 -1.53 14.97
C GLU A 175 24.84 -1.36 13.74
N THR A 176 25.36 -1.55 12.53
CA THR A 176 24.56 -1.52 11.29
C THR A 176 23.56 -2.69 11.21
N LEU A 177 23.98 -3.92 11.53
CA LEU A 177 23.10 -5.10 11.42
C LEU A 177 21.88 -5.08 12.36
N PHE A 178 22.02 -4.42 13.51
CA PHE A 178 20.95 -4.30 14.51
C PHE A 178 20.24 -2.93 14.45
N ASP A 179 20.39 -2.20 13.35
CA ASP A 179 19.66 -0.95 13.14
C ASP A 179 18.24 -1.20 12.60
N GLU A 180 17.34 -0.24 12.83
CA GLU A 180 15.96 -0.26 12.37
C GLU A 180 15.84 -0.27 10.84
N PHE A 181 16.86 0.26 10.15
CA PHE A 181 16.92 0.33 8.69
C PHE A 181 17.00 -1.05 8.03
N VAL A 182 17.63 -2.05 8.68
CA VAL A 182 17.67 -3.44 8.17
C VAL A 182 16.25 -4.02 8.08
N LEU A 183 15.45 -3.83 9.12
CA LEU A 183 14.05 -4.27 9.12
C LEU A 183 13.22 -3.46 8.12
N ALA A 184 13.46 -2.15 8.03
CA ALA A 184 12.79 -1.29 7.06
C ALA A 184 13.06 -1.73 5.61
N HIS A 185 14.29 -2.13 5.28
CA HIS A 185 14.64 -2.69 3.98
C HIS A 185 13.90 -4.01 3.72
N ILE A 186 13.98 -4.97 4.64
CA ILE A 186 13.33 -6.28 4.48
C ILE A 186 11.81 -6.13 4.28
N PHE A 187 11.13 -5.41 5.17
CA PHE A 187 9.67 -5.24 5.10
C PHE A 187 9.25 -4.31 3.95
N GLY A 188 10.06 -3.29 3.67
CA GLY A 188 9.83 -2.36 2.58
C GLY A 188 9.88 -3.07 1.22
N TRP A 189 10.86 -3.93 1.00
CA TRP A 189 11.00 -4.72 -0.23
C TRP A 189 10.00 -5.86 -0.32
N TRP A 190 9.64 -6.48 0.81
CA TRP A 190 8.54 -7.43 0.88
C TRP A 190 7.21 -6.80 0.44
N GLY A 191 6.88 -5.61 0.97
CA GLY A 191 5.68 -4.86 0.60
C GLY A 191 5.68 -4.43 -0.88
N LYS A 192 6.80 -3.86 -1.35
CA LYS A 192 6.98 -3.50 -2.77
C LYS A 192 6.80 -4.72 -3.69
N ALA A 193 7.33 -5.88 -3.28
CA ALA A 193 7.20 -7.11 -4.06
C ALA A 193 5.74 -7.59 -4.18
N ILE A 194 4.95 -7.49 -3.11
CA ILE A 194 3.52 -7.82 -3.14
C ILE A 194 2.73 -6.88 -4.06
N MET A 195 3.15 -5.62 -4.15
CA MET A 195 2.49 -4.61 -5.00
C MET A 195 2.88 -4.76 -6.48
N ILE A 196 4.18 -4.82 -6.79
CA ILE A 196 4.71 -4.76 -8.16
C ILE A 196 4.69 -6.13 -8.85
N ARG A 197 4.83 -7.21 -8.08
CA ARG A 197 4.73 -8.62 -8.52
C ARG A 197 5.54 -8.96 -9.78
N ASN A 198 6.69 -8.31 -9.95
CA ASN A 198 7.60 -8.52 -11.07
C ASN A 198 9.05 -8.48 -10.58
N GLN A 199 9.72 -9.64 -10.62
CA GLN A 199 11.04 -9.82 -10.03
C GLN A 199 12.14 -8.97 -10.71
N PRO A 200 12.26 -8.92 -12.05
CA PRO A 200 13.27 -8.06 -12.69
C PRO A 200 13.07 -6.57 -12.37
N LEU A 201 11.83 -6.08 -12.41
CA LEU A 201 11.55 -4.68 -12.12
C LEU A 201 11.88 -4.33 -10.67
N LEU A 202 11.59 -5.23 -9.72
CA LEU A 202 11.94 -5.05 -8.31
C LEU A 202 13.44 -4.96 -8.08
N TRP A 203 14.25 -5.75 -8.79
CA TRP A 203 15.71 -5.66 -8.73
C TRP A 203 16.24 -4.33 -9.28
N VAL A 204 15.71 -3.88 -10.42
CA VAL A 204 16.08 -2.58 -11.00
C VAL A 204 15.73 -1.45 -10.04
N LEU A 205 14.54 -1.50 -9.44
CA LEU A 205 14.15 -0.54 -8.42
C LEU A 205 15.05 -0.62 -7.20
N SER A 206 15.46 -1.82 -6.77
CA SER A 206 16.36 -1.99 -5.62
C SER A 206 17.67 -1.27 -5.81
N VAL A 207 18.35 -1.50 -6.94
CA VAL A 207 19.55 -0.73 -7.28
C VAL A 207 19.27 0.77 -7.43
N GLY A 208 18.09 1.13 -7.96
CA GLY A 208 17.70 2.54 -8.12
C GLY A 208 17.49 3.30 -6.81
N PHE A 209 16.96 2.66 -5.77
CA PHE A 209 16.79 3.28 -4.44
C PHE A 209 18.15 3.59 -3.81
N GLU A 210 19.10 2.67 -3.92
CA GLU A 210 20.47 2.81 -3.39
C GLU A 210 21.24 3.91 -4.14
N LEU A 211 21.04 4.01 -5.46
CA LEU A 211 21.59 5.10 -6.25
C LEU A 211 21.00 6.46 -5.81
N MET A 212 19.72 6.48 -5.47
CA MET A 212 19.05 7.68 -4.98
C MET A 212 19.63 8.10 -3.62
N GLU A 213 19.85 7.16 -2.71
CA GLU A 213 20.49 7.41 -1.40
C GLU A 213 21.93 7.92 -1.57
N LEU A 214 22.72 7.28 -2.43
CA LEU A 214 24.05 7.75 -2.78
C LEU A 214 24.05 9.17 -3.36
N THR A 215 23.04 9.51 -4.18
CA THR A 215 22.88 10.84 -4.77
C THR A 215 22.53 11.89 -3.71
N PHE A 216 21.65 11.54 -2.76
CA PHE A 216 21.11 12.46 -1.75
C PHE A 216 21.84 12.44 -0.39
N ARG A 217 22.95 11.69 -0.25
CA ARG A 217 23.80 11.70 0.96
C ARG A 217 24.31 13.06 1.41
N HIS A 218 24.37 14.02 0.49
CA HIS A 218 24.77 15.41 0.79
C HIS A 218 23.63 16.23 1.42
N MET A 219 22.37 15.81 1.24
CA MET A 219 21.19 16.44 1.84
C MET A 219 20.84 15.82 3.19
N LEU A 220 21.02 14.51 3.34
CA LEU A 220 20.80 13.78 4.60
C LEU A 220 22.03 12.96 4.97
N PRO A 221 22.71 13.29 6.09
CA PRO A 221 23.87 12.53 6.58
C PRO A 221 23.59 11.05 6.88
N ASN A 222 22.34 10.71 7.17
CA ASN A 222 21.91 9.33 7.39
C ASN A 222 22.09 8.46 6.15
N PHE A 223 21.99 9.01 4.92
CA PHE A 223 22.23 8.25 3.67
C PHE A 223 23.71 8.14 3.31
N ASN A 224 24.61 8.71 4.12
CA ASN A 224 26.03 8.50 3.94
C ASN A 224 26.40 7.17 4.59
N GLU A 225 26.24 6.08 3.84
CA GLU A 225 26.49 4.71 4.28
C GLU A 225 27.77 4.15 3.68
N CYS A 226 28.21 3.00 4.19
CA CYS A 226 29.39 2.33 3.67
C CYS A 226 29.10 1.58 2.37
N TRP A 227 30.14 1.39 1.55
CA TRP A 227 29.99 0.65 0.29
C TRP A 227 29.49 -0.79 0.49
N TRP A 228 29.89 -1.43 1.59
CA TRP A 228 29.49 -2.81 1.91
C TRP A 228 28.09 -2.85 2.50
N ASP A 229 27.61 -1.75 3.08
CA ASP A 229 26.27 -1.62 3.64
C ASP A 229 25.26 -1.60 2.49
N SER A 230 25.26 -0.51 1.72
CA SER A 230 24.48 -0.33 0.49
C SER A 230 24.53 -1.51 -0.49
N ILE A 231 25.72 -2.03 -0.83
CA ILE A 231 25.83 -3.10 -1.83
C ILE A 231 25.52 -4.48 -1.24
N ILE A 232 26.15 -4.85 -0.13
CA ILE A 232 26.08 -6.23 0.37
C ILE A 232 24.89 -6.37 1.30
N LEU A 233 24.77 -5.51 2.31
CA LEU A 233 23.70 -5.62 3.29
C LEU A 233 22.36 -5.25 2.68
N ASP A 234 22.24 -4.09 2.05
CA ASP A 234 20.95 -3.63 1.55
C ASP A 234 20.55 -4.35 0.27
N ILE A 235 21.26 -4.19 -0.86
CA ILE A 235 20.88 -4.83 -2.14
C ILE A 235 20.86 -6.35 -2.05
N LEU A 236 21.97 -6.97 -1.64
CA LEU A 236 22.16 -8.43 -1.80
C LEU A 236 21.53 -9.25 -0.68
N ILE A 237 21.38 -8.70 0.54
CA ILE A 237 20.83 -9.44 1.68
C ILE A 237 19.40 -8.98 1.98
N CYS A 238 19.21 -7.75 2.44
CA CYS A 238 17.92 -7.25 2.93
C CYS A 238 16.88 -7.16 1.82
N ASN A 239 17.23 -6.49 0.72
CA ASN A 239 16.35 -6.24 -0.41
C ASN A 239 16.06 -7.55 -1.15
N TRP A 240 17.09 -8.36 -1.41
CA TRP A 240 16.91 -9.70 -1.99
C TRP A 240 15.97 -10.58 -1.16
N PHE A 241 16.20 -10.64 0.16
CA PHE A 241 15.38 -11.43 1.07
C PHE A 241 13.92 -10.93 1.08
N GLY A 242 13.73 -9.62 1.19
CA GLY A 242 12.41 -8.99 1.15
C GLY A 242 11.68 -9.29 -0.16
N ILE A 243 12.34 -9.13 -1.32
CA ILE A 243 11.76 -9.43 -2.62
C ILE A 243 11.40 -10.92 -2.73
N CYS A 244 12.30 -11.81 -2.33
CA CYS A 244 12.08 -13.26 -2.39
C CYS A 244 10.88 -13.68 -1.52
N ALA A 245 10.83 -13.20 -0.27
CA ALA A 245 9.74 -13.45 0.66
C ALA A 245 8.41 -12.89 0.13
N GLY A 246 8.42 -11.68 -0.44
CA GLY A 246 7.22 -11.05 -1.00
C GLY A 246 6.70 -11.80 -2.22
N MET A 247 7.57 -12.18 -3.15
CA MET A 247 7.19 -12.98 -4.32
C MET A 247 6.70 -14.38 -3.93
N ARG A 248 7.26 -14.97 -2.88
CA ARG A 248 6.76 -16.24 -2.34
C ARG A 248 5.40 -16.08 -1.67
N THR A 249 5.16 -14.96 -0.98
CA THR A 249 3.84 -14.60 -0.43
C THR A 249 2.81 -14.45 -1.55
N VAL A 250 3.16 -13.77 -2.65
CA VAL A 250 2.28 -13.64 -3.84
C VAL A 250 1.92 -15.01 -4.41
N ARG A 251 2.90 -15.93 -4.53
CA ARG A 251 2.65 -17.31 -4.99
C ARG A 251 1.78 -18.09 -4.01
N TYR A 252 1.96 -17.91 -2.70
CA TYR A 252 1.17 -18.60 -1.68
C TYR A 252 -0.33 -18.22 -1.74
N PHE A 253 -0.65 -16.98 -2.11
CA PHE A 253 -2.03 -16.50 -2.25
C PHE A 253 -2.58 -16.58 -3.69
N ASP A 254 -1.96 -17.37 -4.57
CA ASP A 254 -2.30 -17.47 -6.01
C ASP A 254 -2.41 -16.11 -6.72
N GLY A 255 -1.54 -15.17 -6.33
CA GLY A 255 -1.46 -13.87 -6.95
C GLY A 255 -0.85 -13.96 -8.35
N LYS A 256 -1.54 -13.41 -9.35
CA LYS A 256 -0.98 -13.29 -10.70
C LYS A 256 0.18 -12.28 -10.72
N THR A 257 1.26 -12.63 -11.41
CA THR A 257 2.36 -11.72 -11.72
C THR A 257 1.94 -10.72 -12.79
N TYR A 258 2.55 -9.53 -12.79
CA TYR A 258 2.29 -8.51 -13.80
C TYR A 258 3.36 -8.53 -14.89
N GLU A 259 2.91 -8.60 -16.13
CA GLU A 259 3.73 -8.37 -17.31
C GLU A 259 3.77 -6.86 -17.58
N TRP A 260 4.89 -6.22 -17.23
CA TRP A 260 5.10 -4.80 -17.48
C TRP A 260 5.48 -4.59 -18.94
N VAL A 261 4.49 -4.63 -19.83
CA VAL A 261 4.63 -4.26 -21.24
C VAL A 261 4.40 -2.76 -21.42
N GLY A 262 4.95 -2.18 -22.50
CA GLY A 262 4.74 -0.78 -22.85
C GLY A 262 3.25 -0.42 -22.94
N ILE A 263 2.91 0.84 -22.65
CA ILE A 263 1.52 1.35 -22.53
C ILE A 263 0.64 0.95 -23.72
N SER A 264 1.20 0.89 -24.93
CA SER A 264 0.50 0.49 -26.16
C SER A 264 0.06 -0.98 -26.21
N ARG A 265 0.66 -1.85 -25.39
CA ARG A 265 0.38 -3.29 -25.32
C ARG A 265 -0.30 -3.72 -24.02
N GLN A 266 -0.53 -2.78 -23.09
CA GLN A 266 -1.24 -3.08 -21.87
C GLN A 266 -2.71 -3.37 -22.22
N PRO A 267 -3.25 -4.56 -21.88
CA PRO A 267 -4.67 -4.79 -22.04
C PRO A 267 -5.41 -3.78 -21.16
N ASN A 268 -6.26 -2.95 -21.76
CA ASN A 268 -7.12 -2.03 -21.02
C ASN A 268 -7.76 -2.81 -19.86
N ILE A 269 -7.69 -2.25 -18.65
CA ILE A 269 -8.15 -2.89 -17.40
C ILE A 269 -9.64 -3.31 -17.47
N ILE A 270 -10.39 -2.81 -18.48
CA ILE A 270 -11.79 -3.11 -18.77
C ILE A 270 -11.97 -4.37 -19.68
N GLY A 271 -10.93 -4.80 -20.40
CA GLY A 271 -10.98 -5.92 -21.36
C GLY A 271 -10.72 -7.31 -20.77
N GLN A 272 -10.37 -7.42 -19.49
CA GLN A 272 -9.92 -8.68 -18.88
C GLN A 272 -11.04 -9.71 -18.65
N LYS A 273 -12.31 -9.39 -18.99
CA LYS A 273 -13.41 -10.36 -18.97
C LYS A 273 -13.45 -11.31 -20.19
N ASN A 274 -12.74 -11.04 -21.28
CA ASN A 274 -12.86 -11.82 -22.52
C ASN A 274 -11.63 -12.67 -22.91
N ILE A 275 -10.58 -12.75 -22.09
CA ILE A 275 -9.36 -13.53 -22.40
C ILE A 275 -9.30 -14.83 -21.55
N GLY A 276 -10.45 -15.34 -21.12
CA GLY A 276 -10.57 -16.62 -20.42
C GLY A 276 -10.74 -17.85 -21.32
N ALA A 277 -10.85 -17.68 -22.65
CA ALA A 277 -11.24 -18.76 -23.56
C ALA A 277 -10.21 -19.17 -24.62
N ILE A 278 -9.00 -18.58 -24.65
CA ILE A 278 -8.05 -18.81 -25.77
C ILE A 278 -6.81 -19.63 -25.37
N TYR A 279 -6.54 -19.89 -24.08
CA TYR A 279 -5.36 -20.67 -23.65
C TYR A 279 -5.67 -22.06 -23.06
N THR A 280 -6.74 -22.71 -23.54
CA THR A 280 -6.99 -24.14 -23.28
C THR A 280 -7.27 -24.89 -24.58
N ARG A 281 -6.31 -24.91 -25.51
CA ARG A 281 -6.23 -25.97 -26.52
C ARG A 281 -4.91 -25.91 -27.32
N THR A 282 -3.82 -26.45 -26.75
CA THR A 282 -2.73 -27.15 -27.49
C THR A 282 -1.66 -27.64 -26.52
N MET A 283 -2.01 -28.67 -25.74
CA MET A 283 -1.04 -29.62 -25.17
C MET A 283 -1.71 -30.98 -25.29
N GLY A 284 -1.50 -31.63 -26.43
CA GLY A 284 -2.06 -32.94 -26.75
C GLY A 284 -2.08 -33.20 -28.25
N GLN A 285 -1.29 -34.20 -28.67
CA GLN A 285 -1.12 -34.76 -30.02
C GLN A 285 -0.01 -34.16 -30.90
N ARG A 286 1.24 -34.55 -30.66
CA ARG A 286 1.98 -35.63 -31.36
C ARG A 286 3.41 -35.71 -30.81
#